data_AF-A0A3Q8G061-F1
#
_entry.id   AF-A0A3Q8G061-F1
#
_cell.length_a   1.000
_cell.length_b   1.000
_cell.length_c   1.000
_cell.angle_alpha   90.00
_cell.angle_beta   90.00
_cell.angle_gamma   90.00
#
_symmetry.space_group_name_H-M   'P 1'
#
loop_
_entity.id
_entity.type
_entity.pdbx_description
1 polymer ?
#
loop_
_entity_poly.entity_id
_entity_poly.type
_entity_poly.pdbx_seq_one_letter_code
_entity_poly.pdbx_strand_id
1 'polypeptide(L)'
;MSQKAFLADFDRQAVAAFGAAGIADVDAVYMPRGGGAGVPCSVMVDRGTQAFGDDLMPVAASDVVISLFRAEVVGERDGVVEVDGDRFRLKDKLSDDGSRVRWAVSNA
;
A
#
# COMPACT_ATOMS: atom_id res chain seq x y z
N MET A 1 -23.88 18.41 4.07
CA MET A 1 -22.95 17.29 3.85
C MET A 1 -22.93 16.43 5.11
N SER A 2 -22.88 15.11 5.01
CA SER A 2 -22.69 14.23 6.19
C SER A 2 -21.21 14.14 6.56
N GLN A 3 -20.89 13.78 7.81
CA GLN A 3 -19.50 13.56 8.23
C GLN A 3 -18.76 12.54 7.34
N LYS A 4 -19.43 11.45 6.98
CA LYS A 4 -18.89 10.42 6.06
C LYS A 4 -18.51 11.02 4.70
N ALA A 5 -19.37 11.87 4.14
CA ALA A 5 -19.11 12.49 2.85
C ALA A 5 -17.94 13.49 2.92
N PHE A 6 -17.80 14.21 4.03
CA PHE A 6 -16.66 15.09 4.26
C PHE A 6 -15.34 14.32 4.33
N LEU A 7 -15.28 13.24 5.12
CA LEU A 7 -14.05 12.46 5.27
C LEU A 7 -13.60 11.83 3.95
N ALA A 8 -14.53 11.31 3.14
CA ALA A 8 -14.21 10.78 1.83
C ALA A 8 -13.69 11.85 0.85
N ASP A 9 -14.17 13.09 0.96
CA ASP A 9 -13.67 14.20 0.16
C ASP A 9 -12.28 14.65 0.63
N PHE A 10 -12.09 14.76 1.95
CA PHE A 10 -10.80 15.06 2.56
C PHE A 10 -9.72 14.03 2.19
N ASP A 11 -10.02 12.73 2.31
CA ASP A 11 -9.08 11.66 1.93
C ASP A 11 -8.66 11.80 0.46
N ARG A 12 -9.60 12.07 -0.44
CA ARG A 12 -9.31 12.25 -1.87
C ARG A 12 -8.38 13.44 -2.13
N GLN A 13 -8.61 14.56 -1.45
CA GLN A 13 -7.75 15.74 -1.55
C GLN A 13 -6.35 15.47 -0.97
N ALA A 14 -6.27 14.74 0.15
CA ALA A 14 -5.00 14.37 0.76
C ALA A 14 -4.18 13.45 -0.16
N VAL A 15 -4.80 12.44 -0.77
CA VAL A 15 -4.14 11.54 -1.74
C VAL A 15 -3.60 12.32 -2.94
N ALA A 16 -4.40 13.21 -3.51
CA ALA A 16 -3.96 14.06 -4.63
C ALA A 16 -2.76 14.93 -4.24
N ALA A 17 -2.76 15.50 -3.02
CA ALA A 17 -1.65 16.29 -2.51
C ALA A 17 -0.38 15.44 -2.29
N PHE A 18 -0.51 14.20 -1.79
CA PHE A 18 0.63 13.29 -1.62
C PHE A 18 1.25 12.89 -2.96
N GLY A 19 0.41 12.62 -3.98
CA GLY A 19 0.88 12.39 -5.34
C GLY A 19 1.63 13.58 -5.91
N ALA A 20 1.07 14.78 -5.80
CA ALA A 20 1.71 16.02 -6.28
C ALA A 20 3.04 16.33 -5.56
N ALA A 21 3.17 15.90 -4.30
CA ALA A 21 4.39 16.05 -3.51
C ALA A 21 5.44 14.95 -3.77
N GLY A 22 5.14 13.94 -4.58
CA GLY A 22 6.02 12.77 -4.80
C GLY A 22 6.14 11.85 -3.58
N ILE A 23 5.17 11.91 -2.66
CA ILE A 23 5.11 11.05 -1.47
C ILE A 23 4.37 9.74 -1.77
N ALA A 24 3.43 9.78 -2.72
CA ALA A 24 2.67 8.62 -3.16
C ALA A 24 2.88 8.39 -4.67
N ASP A 25 2.99 7.13 -5.04
CA ASP A 25 3.03 6.68 -6.43
C ASP A 25 1.60 6.61 -6.95
N VAL A 26 1.25 7.48 -7.89
CA VAL A 26 -0.13 7.65 -8.40
C VAL A 26 -0.50 6.76 -9.57
N ASP A 27 0.50 6.13 -10.19
CA ASP A 27 0.35 5.29 -11.39
C ASP A 27 0.36 3.78 -11.05
N ALA A 28 0.15 3.44 -9.77
CA ALA A 28 0.11 2.05 -9.34
C ALA A 28 -1.18 1.36 -9.80
N VAL A 29 -1.11 0.03 -9.90
CA VAL A 29 -2.24 -0.81 -10.29
C VAL A 29 -2.43 -1.94 -9.28
N TYR A 30 -3.60 -2.01 -8.66
CA TYR A 30 -4.01 -3.13 -7.84
C TYR A 30 -4.72 -4.20 -8.67
N MET A 31 -4.33 -5.46 -8.47
CA MET A 31 -4.93 -6.65 -9.08
C MET A 31 -5.52 -7.55 -7.98
N PRO A 32 -6.83 -7.87 -8.03
CA PRO A 32 -7.47 -8.72 -7.03
C PRO A 32 -6.99 -10.17 -7.10
N ARG A 33 -7.14 -10.90 -5.99
CA ARG A 33 -6.74 -12.30 -5.93
C ARG A 33 -7.63 -13.12 -6.87
N GLY A 34 -7.02 -14.08 -7.58
CA GLY A 34 -7.75 -14.96 -8.51
C GLY A 34 -7.94 -14.36 -9.91
N GLY A 35 -7.41 -13.16 -10.15
CA GLY A 35 -7.49 -12.48 -11.43
C GLY A 35 -8.66 -11.50 -11.51
N GLY A 36 -8.60 -10.59 -12.46
CA GLY A 36 -9.58 -9.52 -12.64
C GLY A 36 -8.96 -8.33 -13.39
N ALA A 37 -9.78 -7.33 -13.70
CA ALA A 37 -9.26 -6.08 -14.23
C ALA A 37 -8.41 -5.37 -13.17
N GLY A 38 -7.26 -4.85 -13.58
CA GLY A 38 -6.45 -3.98 -12.74
C GLY A 38 -7.21 -2.70 -12.39
N VAL A 39 -7.10 -2.27 -11.14
CA VAL A 39 -7.69 -1.05 -10.61
C VAL A 39 -6.57 -0.03 -10.43
N PRO A 40 -6.52 1.05 -11.22
CA PRO A 40 -5.58 2.14 -11.00
C PRO A 40 -5.78 2.73 -9.60
N CYS A 41 -4.69 2.98 -8.88
CA CYS A 41 -4.72 3.53 -7.53
C CYS A 41 -3.42 4.25 -7.19
N SER A 42 -3.46 5.05 -6.14
CA SER A 42 -2.29 5.64 -5.52
C SER A 42 -1.83 4.77 -4.35
N VAL A 43 -0.51 4.65 -4.15
CA VAL A 43 0.07 3.91 -3.03
C VAL A 43 1.23 4.66 -2.39
N MET A 44 1.55 4.32 -1.15
CA MET A 44 2.86 4.64 -0.57
C MET A 44 3.65 3.35 -0.37
N VAL A 45 4.89 3.34 -0.81
CA VAL A 45 5.81 2.20 -0.66
C VAL A 45 6.87 2.53 0.39
N ASP A 46 6.68 2.01 1.60
CA ASP A 46 7.68 2.11 2.66
C ASP A 46 8.70 0.97 2.47
N ARG A 47 9.95 1.32 2.12
CA ARG A 47 11.04 0.35 1.93
C ARG A 47 11.98 0.40 3.14
N GLY A 48 12.06 -0.69 3.89
CA GLY A 48 12.93 -0.84 5.04
C GLY A 48 13.78 -2.10 4.99
N THR A 49 14.77 -2.17 5.89
CA THR A 49 15.51 -3.40 6.17
C THR A 49 15.34 -3.69 7.65
N GLN A 50 14.78 -4.84 7.99
CA GLN A 50 14.74 -5.34 9.35
C GLN A 50 15.89 -6.31 9.57
N ALA A 51 16.64 -6.12 10.65
CA ALA A 51 17.65 -7.07 11.09
C ALA A 51 17.07 -7.97 12.18
N PHE A 52 17.30 -9.27 12.07
CA PHE A 52 16.89 -10.28 13.04
C PHE A 52 18.12 -10.94 13.66
N GLY A 53 18.15 -10.97 15.00
CA GLY A 53 19.25 -11.54 15.78
C GLY A 53 20.12 -10.48 16.43
N ASP A 54 20.54 -10.74 17.67
CA ASP A 54 21.44 -9.87 18.45
C ASP A 54 22.88 -10.45 18.52
N ASP A 55 23.22 -11.36 17.60
CA ASP A 55 24.54 -11.97 17.51
C ASP A 55 25.45 -11.24 16.51
N LEU A 56 26.66 -11.78 16.28
CA LEU A 56 27.63 -11.19 15.35
C LEU A 56 27.25 -11.38 13.87
N MET A 57 26.17 -12.11 13.56
CA MET A 57 25.69 -12.39 12.20
C MET A 57 24.17 -12.26 12.08
N PRO A 58 23.61 -11.05 12.27
CA PRO A 58 22.18 -10.82 12.13
C PRO A 58 21.70 -11.05 10.69
N VAL A 59 20.49 -11.58 10.54
CA VAL A 59 19.84 -11.79 9.24
C VAL A 59 19.08 -10.52 8.86
N ALA A 60 19.49 -9.87 7.77
CA ALA A 60 18.76 -8.76 7.18
C ALA A 60 17.65 -9.28 6.26
N ALA A 61 16.41 -8.87 6.52
CA ALA A 61 15.28 -9.06 5.60
C ALA A 61 14.78 -7.69 5.13
N SER A 62 14.53 -7.57 3.83
CA SER A 62 13.79 -6.42 3.29
C SER A 62 12.36 -6.48 3.81
N ASP A 63 11.93 -5.45 4.51
CA ASP A 63 10.53 -5.28 4.92
C ASP A 63 9.94 -4.17 4.06
N VAL A 64 9.07 -4.56 3.13
CA VAL A 64 8.35 -3.61 2.29
C VAL A 64 6.91 -3.58 2.79
N VAL A 65 6.40 -2.37 3.00
CA VAL A 65 5.01 -2.14 3.37
C VAL A 65 4.35 -1.29 2.31
N ILE A 66 3.23 -1.79 1.78
CA ILE A 66 2.37 -1.01 0.90
C ILE A 66 1.22 -0.43 1.71
N SER A 67 1.06 0.89 1.60
CA SER A 67 -0.13 1.59 2.06
C SER A 67 -1.06 1.86 0.88
N LEU A 68 -2.26 1.27 0.91
CA LEU A 68 -3.35 1.54 -0.03
C LEU A 68 -4.29 2.58 0.56
N PHE A 69 -4.71 3.57 -0.22
CA PHE A 69 -5.71 4.53 0.23
C PHE A 69 -7.11 3.92 0.13
N ARG A 70 -7.82 3.85 1.26
CA ARG A 70 -9.09 3.14 1.41
C ARG A 70 -10.19 3.70 0.49
N ALA A 71 -10.12 5.00 0.18
CA ALA A 71 -11.03 5.67 -0.72
C ALA A 71 -10.96 5.14 -2.17
N GLU A 72 -9.83 4.52 -2.55
CA GLU A 72 -9.60 3.96 -3.88
C GLU A 72 -9.67 2.43 -3.82
N VAL A 73 -8.85 1.81 -2.96
CA VAL A 73 -8.68 0.36 -2.87
C VAL A 73 -8.40 -0.06 -1.42
N VAL A 74 -9.08 -1.10 -0.94
CA VAL A 74 -8.82 -1.71 0.38
C VAL A 74 -7.73 -2.80 0.30
N GLY A 75 -7.70 -3.52 -0.82
CA GLY A 75 -6.85 -4.69 -1.02
C GLY A 75 -7.33 -5.92 -0.25
N GLU A 76 -6.93 -7.10 -0.72
CA GLU A 76 -7.12 -8.37 -0.02
C GLU A 76 -5.83 -9.20 -0.03
N ARG A 77 -5.74 -10.18 0.88
CA ARG A 77 -4.58 -11.09 0.94
C ARG A 77 -4.39 -11.80 -0.39
N ASP A 78 -3.13 -11.89 -0.80
CA ASP A 78 -2.63 -12.40 -2.09
C ASP A 78 -3.06 -11.61 -3.34
N GLY A 79 -3.73 -10.46 -3.18
CA GLY A 79 -3.78 -9.44 -4.22
C GLY A 79 -2.39 -8.91 -4.55
N VAL A 80 -2.21 -8.36 -5.75
CA VAL A 80 -0.92 -7.86 -6.23
C VAL A 80 -1.02 -6.37 -6.51
N VAL A 81 -0.03 -5.61 -6.07
CA VAL A 81 0.14 -4.20 -6.45
C VAL A 81 1.36 -4.11 -7.36
N GLU A 82 1.18 -3.51 -8.53
CA GLU A 82 2.24 -3.16 -9.45
C GLU A 82 2.50 -1.65 -9.35
N VAL A 83 3.76 -1.27 -9.14
CA VAL A 83 4.20 0.12 -8.98
C VAL A 83 5.64 0.22 -9.45
N ASP A 84 5.93 1.16 -10.35
CA ASP A 84 7.25 1.36 -10.95
C ASP A 84 7.92 0.09 -11.52
N GLY A 85 7.11 -0.84 -12.03
CA GLY A 85 7.57 -2.12 -12.56
C GLY A 85 7.88 -3.18 -11.49
N ASP A 86 7.88 -2.83 -10.21
CA ASP A 86 7.90 -3.78 -9.11
C ASP A 86 6.50 -4.40 -8.91
N ARG A 87 6.46 -5.66 -8.50
CA ARG A 87 5.22 -6.36 -8.19
C ARG A 87 5.26 -6.93 -6.78
N PHE A 88 4.31 -6.49 -5.98
CA PHE A 88 4.22 -6.82 -4.57
C PHE A 88 2.92 -7.57 -4.27
N ARG A 89 3.04 -8.73 -3.65
CA ARG A 89 1.90 -9.53 -3.20
C ARG A 89 1.57 -9.19 -1.76
N LEU A 90 0.31 -8.80 -1.51
CA LEU A 90 -0.17 -8.47 -0.18
C LEU A 90 -0.20 -9.74 0.70
N LYS A 91 0.50 -9.75 1.84
CA LYS A 91 0.59 -10.92 2.73
C LYS A 91 -0.19 -10.73 4.00
N ASP A 92 0.27 -9.85 4.87
CA ASP A 92 -0.33 -9.65 6.19
C ASP A 92 -0.82 -8.22 6.31
N LYS A 93 -2.09 -8.07 6.69
CA LYS A 93 -2.66 -6.75 6.95
C LYS A 93 -2.10 -6.26 8.29
N LEU A 94 -1.36 -5.16 8.24
CA LEU A 94 -0.74 -4.55 9.41
C LEU A 94 -1.69 -3.59 10.12
N SER A 95 -2.44 -2.78 9.35
CA SER A 95 -3.41 -1.84 9.91
C SER A 95 -4.48 -1.44 8.90
N ASP A 96 -5.61 -0.95 9.41
CA ASP A 96 -6.70 -0.31 8.67
C ASP A 96 -7.23 0.82 9.55
N ASP A 97 -6.82 2.06 9.25
CA ASP A 97 -7.09 3.23 10.10
C ASP A 97 -8.31 4.05 9.66
N GLY A 98 -9.04 3.55 8.65
CA GLY A 98 -10.20 4.24 8.07
C GLY A 98 -9.88 5.15 6.89
N SER A 99 -8.62 5.58 6.71
CA SER A 99 -8.15 6.35 5.55
C SER A 99 -7.21 5.53 4.67
N ARG A 100 -6.36 4.69 5.26
CA ARG A 100 -5.44 3.79 4.56
C ARG A 100 -5.41 2.39 5.17
N VAL A 101 -4.99 1.43 4.34
CA VAL A 101 -4.76 0.04 4.73
C VAL A 101 -3.31 -0.30 4.46
N ARG A 102 -2.59 -0.76 5.48
CA ARG A 102 -1.17 -1.13 5.37
C ARG A 102 -1.02 -2.64 5.31
N TRP A 103 -0.16 -3.09 4.41
CA TRP A 103 0.12 -4.51 4.17
C TRP A 103 1.62 -4.76 4.16
N ALA A 104 2.07 -5.77 4.91
CA ALA A 104 3.36 -6.40 4.64
C ALA A 104 3.24 -7.16 3.32
N VAL A 105 4.29 -7.08 2.49
CA VAL A 105 4.28 -7.67 1.15
C VAL A 105 5.47 -8.60 0.92
N SER A 106 5.34 -9.46 -0.08
CA SER A 106 6.46 -10.18 -0.68
C SER A 106 6.58 -9.80 -2.15
N ASN A 107 7.73 -10.07 -2.78
CA ASN A 107 7.81 -10.05 -4.24
C ASN A 107 6.79 -11.07 -4.80
N ALA A 108 6.08 -10.67 -5.87
CA ALA A 108 4.90 -11.37 -6.37
C ALA A 108 5.18 -12.48 -7.38
#